data_AF-A0A150UP81-F1
#
_entry.id   AF-A0A150UP81-F1
#
_cell.length_a   1.000
_cell.length_b   1.000
_cell.length_c   1.000
_cell.angle_alpha   90.00
_cell.angle_beta   90.00
_cell.angle_gamma   90.00
#
_symmetry.space_group_name_H-M   'P 1'
#
loop_
_entity.id
_entity.type
_entity.pdbx_description
1 polymer ?
#
loop_
_entity_poly.entity_id
_entity_poly.type
_entity_poly.pdbx_seq_one_letter_code
_entity_poly.pdbx_strand_id
1 'polypeptide(L)'
;ELKIWLGLVIYMSVFKIHRTSDYWSRMGDQPVNCIMRFMGLTRFEQIKRYLHCSPPSDLPQTRFYEKMEPVSTMLQQRFQQVVAVETEVSIDECIVRFQGRSRHTVMIRGKPVPVGYYVLALCAAGYLYGFIFSSPVTGF
;
A
#
# COMPACT_ATOMS: atom_id res chain seq x y z
N GLU A 1 -16.80 5.29 -7.99
CA GLU A 1 -16.39 3.88 -7.85
C GLU A 1 -15.08 3.68 -7.07
N LEU A 2 -13.93 4.23 -7.48
CA LEU A 2 -12.65 4.04 -6.78
C LEU A 2 -12.65 4.46 -5.30
N LYS A 3 -13.37 5.55 -4.94
CA LYS A 3 -13.55 5.96 -3.54
C LYS A 3 -14.23 4.87 -2.70
N ILE A 4 -15.22 4.17 -3.27
CA ILE A 4 -15.90 3.05 -2.60
C ILE A 4 -14.92 1.89 -2.45
N TRP A 5 -14.21 1.53 -3.52
CA TRP A 5 -13.19 0.48 -3.48
C TRP A 5 -12.13 0.74 -2.40
N LEU A 6 -11.61 1.97 -2.31
CA LEU A 6 -10.66 2.36 -1.28
C LEU A 6 -11.28 2.29 0.13
N GLY A 7 -12.52 2.73 0.29
CA GLY A 7 -13.27 2.58 1.53
C GLY A 7 -13.40 1.12 1.97
N LEU A 8 -13.60 0.20 1.03
CA LEU A 8 -13.63 -1.25 1.31
C LEU A 8 -12.25 -1.78 1.72
N VAL A 9 -11.17 -1.33 1.08
CA VAL A 9 -9.80 -1.70 1.48
C VAL A 9 -9.49 -1.23 2.90
N ILE A 10 -9.92 -0.01 3.27
CA ILE A 10 -9.78 0.52 4.63
C ILE A 10 -10.63 -0.29 5.62
N TYR A 11 -11.88 -0.61 5.27
CA TYR A 11 -12.73 -1.47 6.10
C TYR A 11 -12.08 -2.83 6.40
N MET A 12 -11.53 -3.49 5.37
CA MET A 12 -10.84 -4.78 5.49
C MET A 12 -9.55 -4.72 6.32
N SER A 13 -8.89 -3.55 6.39
CA SER A 13 -7.69 -3.39 7.22
C SER A 13 -8.01 -3.37 8.71
N VAL A 14 -9.19 -2.86 9.07
CA VAL A 14 -9.74 -2.81 10.44
C VAL A 14 -10.39 -4.15 10.81
N PHE A 15 -11.28 -4.67 9.98
CA PHE A 15 -12.03 -5.91 10.23
C PHE A 15 -11.42 -7.10 9.50
N LYS A 16 -10.35 -7.68 10.06
CA LYS A 16 -9.56 -8.69 9.36
C LYS A 16 -10.27 -10.06 9.28
N ILE A 17 -10.64 -10.45 8.07
CA ILE A 17 -11.03 -11.81 7.68
C ILE A 17 -9.95 -12.42 6.77
N HIS A 18 -9.73 -13.74 6.88
CA HIS A 18 -8.60 -14.42 6.22
C HIS A 18 -8.61 -14.37 4.70
N ARG A 19 -9.76 -14.58 4.05
CA ARG A 19 -9.89 -14.53 2.58
C ARG A 19 -10.75 -13.36 2.16
N THR A 20 -10.34 -12.68 1.10
CA THR A 20 -11.11 -11.55 0.53
C THR A 20 -12.53 -11.94 0.14
N SER A 21 -12.73 -13.14 -0.39
CA SER A 21 -14.06 -13.66 -0.77
C SER A 21 -15.03 -13.75 0.40
N ASP A 22 -14.51 -13.99 1.61
CA ASP A 22 -15.34 -14.27 2.79
C ASP A 22 -16.05 -13.01 3.26
N TYR A 23 -15.55 -11.82 2.91
CA TYR A 23 -16.26 -10.56 3.15
C TYR A 23 -17.56 -10.44 2.34
N TRP A 24 -17.71 -11.22 1.27
CA TRP A 24 -18.93 -11.34 0.47
C TRP A 24 -19.71 -12.64 0.76
N SER A 25 -19.32 -13.38 1.80
CA SER A 25 -20.09 -14.54 2.24
C SER A 25 -21.40 -14.12 2.90
N ARG A 26 -22.45 -14.92 2.68
CA ARG A 26 -23.73 -14.80 3.37
C ARG A 26 -23.81 -15.88 4.44
N MET A 27 -24.36 -15.55 5.61
CA MET A 27 -24.84 -16.57 6.55
C MET A 27 -26.37 -16.61 6.45
N GLY A 28 -26.91 -17.68 5.86
CA GLY A 28 -28.33 -17.76 5.50
C GLY A 28 -28.72 -16.71 4.44
N ASP A 29 -29.89 -16.09 4.62
CA ASP A 29 -30.43 -15.07 3.69
C ASP A 29 -29.83 -13.66 3.89
N GLN A 30 -28.98 -13.46 4.90
CA GLN A 30 -28.42 -12.15 5.22
C GLN A 30 -26.90 -12.06 4.95
N PRO A 31 -26.42 -10.96 4.37
CA PRO A 31 -24.99 -10.72 4.22
C PRO A 31 -24.35 -10.50 5.59
N VAL A 32 -23.25 -11.22 5.87
CA VAL A 32 -22.51 -11.08 7.15
C VAL A 32 -21.90 -9.67 7.28
N ASN A 33 -21.53 -9.08 6.13
CA ASN A 33 -20.98 -7.74 6.04
C ASN A 33 -21.84 -6.87 5.13
N CYS A 34 -22.12 -5.64 5.58
CA CYS A 34 -22.86 -4.67 4.78
C CYS A 34 -22.09 -4.20 3.53
N ILE A 35 -20.81 -4.60 3.35
CA ILE A 35 -19.99 -4.18 2.21
C ILE A 35 -20.55 -4.61 0.86
N MET A 36 -21.30 -5.72 0.83
CA MET A 36 -21.90 -6.27 -0.38
C MET A 36 -22.85 -5.28 -1.07
N ARG A 37 -23.43 -4.32 -0.31
CA ARG A 37 -24.32 -3.29 -0.85
C ARG A 37 -23.58 -2.20 -1.63
N PHE A 38 -22.27 -2.06 -1.43
CA PHE A 38 -21.48 -0.98 -2.02
C PHE A 38 -20.72 -1.41 -3.28
N MET A 39 -20.23 -2.65 -3.32
CA MET A 39 -19.53 -3.22 -4.49
C MET A 39 -19.60 -4.74 -4.43
N GLY A 40 -19.84 -5.40 -5.56
CA GLY A 40 -19.77 -6.86 -5.66
C GLY A 40 -18.33 -7.38 -5.72
N LEU A 41 -18.09 -8.62 -5.24
CA LEU A 41 -16.76 -9.25 -5.20
C LEU A 41 -16.05 -9.23 -6.56
N THR A 42 -16.75 -9.60 -7.64
CA THR A 42 -16.19 -9.60 -9.00
C THR A 42 -15.69 -8.23 -9.40
N ARG A 43 -16.46 -7.17 -9.11
CA ARG A 43 -16.06 -5.81 -9.46
C ARG A 43 -14.90 -5.32 -8.59
N PHE A 44 -14.89 -5.67 -7.31
CA PHE A 44 -13.78 -5.37 -6.40
C PHE A 44 -12.46 -5.98 -6.89
N GLU A 45 -12.46 -7.27 -7.27
CA GLU A 45 -11.27 -7.95 -7.78
C GLU A 45 -10.87 -7.46 -9.19
N GLN A 46 -11.82 -7.07 -10.04
CA GLN A 46 -11.51 -6.42 -11.33
C GLN A 46 -10.75 -5.10 -11.10
N ILE A 47 -11.26 -4.21 -10.25
CA ILE A 47 -10.57 -2.95 -9.96
C ILE A 47 -9.18 -3.23 -9.39
N LYS A 48 -9.07 -4.11 -8.40
CA LYS A 48 -7.78 -4.50 -7.80
C LYS A 48 -6.78 -5.03 -8.83
N ARG A 49 -7.23 -5.81 -9.81
CA ARG A 49 -6.39 -6.40 -10.86
C ARG A 49 -5.88 -5.38 -11.88
N TYR A 50 -6.71 -4.40 -12.22
CA TYR A 50 -6.45 -3.45 -13.31
C TYR A 50 -6.16 -2.02 -12.82
N LEU A 51 -5.94 -1.82 -11.52
CA LEU A 51 -5.62 -0.50 -10.97
C LEU A 51 -4.20 -0.10 -11.38
N HIS A 52 -4.09 1.01 -12.11
CA HIS A 52 -2.84 1.63 -12.51
C HIS A 52 -2.76 3.07 -12.00
N CYS A 53 -1.56 3.47 -11.57
CA CYS A 53 -1.29 4.81 -11.03
C CYS A 53 -0.40 5.65 -11.95
N SER A 54 0.12 5.05 -13.01
CA SER A 54 0.95 5.70 -14.03
C SER A 54 0.43 5.31 -15.42
N PRO A 55 0.60 6.17 -16.44
CA PRO A 55 0.35 5.76 -17.82
C PRO A 55 1.28 4.59 -18.22
N PRO A 56 0.89 3.77 -19.21
CA PRO A 56 1.82 2.85 -19.86
C PRO A 56 3.02 3.61 -20.42
N SER A 57 4.20 3.00 -20.34
CA SER A 57 5.43 3.54 -20.90
C SER A 57 6.18 2.40 -21.59
N ASP A 58 6.60 2.64 -22.82
CA ASP A 58 7.44 1.72 -23.59
C ASP A 58 8.94 1.94 -23.31
N LEU A 59 9.27 2.98 -22.55
CA LEU A 59 10.64 3.26 -22.17
C LEU A 59 11.11 2.28 -21.09
N PRO A 60 12.40 1.88 -21.11
CA PRO A 60 12.97 1.09 -20.03
C PRO A 60 12.80 1.79 -18.68
N GLN A 61 12.26 1.07 -17.71
CA GLN A 61 12.07 1.58 -16.37
C GLN A 61 13.42 1.91 -15.73
N THR A 62 13.60 3.15 -15.29
CA THR A 62 14.85 3.62 -14.66
C THR A 62 14.88 3.34 -13.17
N ARG A 63 13.74 3.56 -12.50
CA ARG A 63 13.55 3.31 -11.06
C ARG A 63 12.52 2.22 -10.85
N PHE A 64 12.79 1.22 -10.02
CA PHE A 64 11.87 0.09 -9.84
C PHE A 64 10.46 0.47 -9.35
N TYR A 65 10.32 1.65 -8.73
CA TYR A 65 9.07 2.20 -8.23
C TYR A 65 8.41 3.24 -9.16
N GLU A 66 8.92 3.46 -10.38
CA GLU A 66 8.42 4.48 -11.34
C GLU A 66 6.90 4.42 -11.54
N LYS A 67 6.30 3.22 -11.60
CA LYS A 67 4.84 3.05 -11.72
C LYS A 67 4.04 3.58 -10.52
N MET A 68 4.66 3.67 -9.35
CA MET A 68 4.09 4.21 -8.11
C MET A 68 4.40 5.70 -7.92
N GLU A 69 5.35 6.25 -8.69
CA GLU A 69 5.87 7.60 -8.52
C GLU A 69 4.78 8.68 -8.50
N PRO A 70 3.76 8.68 -9.38
CA PRO A 70 2.71 9.70 -9.35
C PRO A 70 1.96 9.75 -8.01
N VAL A 71 1.66 8.58 -7.44
CA VAL A 71 0.93 8.50 -6.16
C VAL A 71 1.85 8.80 -5.00
N SER A 72 3.08 8.28 -4.98
CA SER A 72 4.01 8.55 -3.88
C SER A 72 4.39 10.03 -3.80
N THR A 73 4.61 10.69 -4.94
CA THR A 73 4.93 12.12 -4.99
C THR A 73 3.77 12.96 -4.48
N MET A 74 2.55 12.67 -4.94
CA MET A 74 1.34 13.35 -4.45
C MET A 74 1.17 13.16 -2.93
N LEU A 75 1.35 11.93 -2.42
CA LEU A 75 1.22 11.66 -0.98
C LEU A 75 2.26 12.40 -0.15
N GLN A 76 3.53 12.36 -0.54
CA GLN A 76 4.59 13.08 0.18
C GLN A 76 4.35 14.59 0.20
N GLN A 77 3.96 15.18 -0.93
CA GLN A 77 3.59 16.60 -0.98
C GLN A 77 2.46 16.93 0.00
N ARG A 78 1.45 16.06 0.10
CA ARG A 78 0.35 16.25 1.05
C ARG A 78 0.79 16.05 2.49
N PHE A 79 1.65 15.08 2.77
CA PHE A 79 2.14 14.83 4.13
C PHE A 79 2.91 16.03 4.68
N GLN A 80 3.77 16.61 3.85
CA GLN A 80 4.59 17.77 4.21
C GLN A 80 3.77 19.06 4.37
N GLN A 81 2.57 19.13 3.79
CA GLN A 81 1.66 20.27 3.94
C GLN A 81 0.84 20.25 5.23
N VAL A 82 0.66 19.09 5.85
CA VAL A 82 -0.27 18.91 7.00
C VAL A 82 0.42 19.15 8.34
N VAL A 83 1.71 18.79 8.45
CA VAL A 83 2.47 18.89 9.70
C VAL A 83 3.74 19.69 9.46
N ALA A 84 3.94 20.74 10.26
CA ALA A 84 5.25 21.36 10.41
C ALA A 84 6.12 20.48 11.29
N VAL A 85 7.30 20.11 10.80
CA VAL A 85 8.21 19.22 11.52
C VAL A 85 8.94 20.03 12.60
N GLU A 86 8.84 19.55 13.84
CA GLU A 86 9.59 20.10 14.98
C GLU A 86 11.01 19.51 15.03
N THR A 87 11.76 19.81 16.10
CA THR A 87 13.16 19.38 16.23
C THR A 87 13.34 17.87 16.42
N GLU A 88 12.29 17.16 16.83
CA GLU A 88 12.35 15.72 17.13
C GLU A 88 11.77 14.90 15.98
N VAL A 89 12.66 14.19 15.28
CA VAL A 89 12.32 13.31 14.18
C VAL A 89 12.98 11.94 14.35
N SER A 90 12.33 10.92 13.80
CA SER A 90 12.88 9.57 13.71
C SER A 90 12.98 9.16 12.24
N ILE A 91 14.12 8.62 11.86
CA ILE A 91 14.30 7.94 10.57
C ILE A 91 14.50 6.46 10.88
N ASP A 92 13.64 5.62 10.32
CA ASP A 92 13.71 4.17 10.51
C ASP A 92 13.13 3.43 9.29
N GLU A 93 13.25 2.12 9.32
CA GLU A 93 13.12 1.24 8.19
C GLU A 93 11.79 0.50 8.26
N CYS A 94 10.97 0.71 7.25
CA CYS A 94 9.68 0.07 7.09
C CYS A 94 9.77 -1.04 6.03
N ILE A 95 9.28 -2.23 6.38
CA ILE A 95 9.14 -3.34 5.45
C ILE A 95 7.68 -3.46 5.01
N VAL A 96 7.43 -3.12 3.75
CA VAL A 96 6.13 -3.32 3.12
C VAL A 96 6.05 -4.76 2.63
N ARG A 97 5.35 -5.61 3.37
CA ARG A 97 5.23 -7.05 3.10
C ARG A 97 4.89 -7.32 1.64
N PHE A 98 5.72 -8.13 0.98
CA PHE A 98 5.45 -8.61 -0.37
C PHE A 98 6.05 -10.02 -0.53
N GLN A 99 5.23 -10.97 -0.97
CA GLN A 99 5.63 -12.38 -1.15
C GLN A 99 5.57 -12.81 -2.62
N GLY A 100 5.32 -11.87 -3.55
CA GLY A 100 5.34 -12.14 -4.98
C GLY A 100 6.77 -12.16 -5.55
N ARG A 101 6.87 -12.36 -6.86
CA ARG A 101 8.16 -12.39 -7.57
C ARG A 101 8.65 -10.96 -7.83
N SER A 102 9.58 -10.49 -7.01
CA SER A 102 10.32 -9.25 -7.28
C SER A 102 11.75 -9.39 -6.80
N ARG A 103 12.71 -8.96 -7.63
CA ARG A 103 14.13 -8.87 -7.23
C ARG A 103 14.42 -7.70 -6.28
N HIS A 104 13.47 -6.78 -6.13
CA HIS A 104 13.63 -5.54 -5.36
C HIS A 104 13.18 -5.68 -3.89
N THR A 105 12.66 -6.86 -3.49
CA THR A 105 12.37 -7.14 -2.08
C THR A 105 13.64 -7.52 -1.31
N VAL A 106 13.67 -7.15 -0.03
CA VAL A 106 14.72 -7.54 0.91
C VAL A 106 14.22 -8.63 1.86
N MET A 107 15.16 -9.35 2.47
CA MET A 107 14.92 -10.20 3.64
C MET A 107 15.67 -9.63 4.84
N ILE A 108 14.95 -9.21 5.89
CA ILE A 108 15.54 -8.81 7.17
C ILE A 108 15.18 -9.86 8.23
N ARG A 109 16.20 -10.60 8.68
CA ARG A 109 16.04 -11.62 9.73
C ARG A 109 15.66 -10.97 11.05
N GLY A 110 14.78 -11.60 11.80
CA GLY A 110 14.35 -11.14 13.14
C GLY A 110 13.21 -10.12 13.14
N LYS A 111 12.78 -9.57 11.99
CA LYS A 111 11.58 -8.73 11.91
C LYS A 111 10.31 -9.61 11.84
N PRO A 112 9.17 -9.20 12.46
CA PRO A 112 7.89 -9.93 12.36
C PRO A 112 7.41 -10.13 10.91
N VAL A 113 7.72 -9.16 10.05
CA VAL A 113 7.54 -9.25 8.59
C VAL A 113 8.94 -9.25 7.97
N PRO A 114 9.52 -10.43 7.69
CA PRO A 114 10.92 -10.50 7.29
C PRO A 114 11.15 -10.21 5.81
N VAL A 115 10.12 -10.28 4.95
CA VAL A 115 10.27 -10.15 3.49
C VAL A 115 9.31 -9.11 2.91
N GLY A 116 9.85 -8.16 2.15
CA GLY A 116 9.07 -7.10 1.52
C GLY A 116 9.90 -6.03 0.85
N TYR A 117 9.25 -4.96 0.40
CA TYR A 117 9.94 -3.77 -0.09
C TYR A 117 10.48 -2.97 1.09
N TYR A 118 11.72 -2.50 0.96
CA TYR A 118 12.36 -1.67 1.96
C TYR A 118 12.08 -0.19 1.70
N VAL A 119 11.60 0.51 2.73
CA VAL A 119 11.28 1.93 2.68
C VAL A 119 11.92 2.61 3.88
N LEU A 120 12.72 3.65 3.65
CA LEU A 120 13.16 4.54 4.72
C LEU A 120 12.06 5.56 4.97
N ALA A 121 11.58 5.63 6.21
CA ALA A 121 10.51 6.52 6.61
C ALA A 121 11.05 7.59 7.57
N LEU A 122 10.72 8.85 7.29
CA LEU A 122 10.94 9.99 8.18
C LEU A 122 9.62 10.31 8.88
N CYS A 123 9.61 10.20 10.20
CA CYS A 123 8.43 10.41 11.03
C CYS A 123 8.67 11.47 12.11
N ALA A 124 7.62 12.19 12.48
CA ALA A 124 7.60 13.16 13.59
C ALA A 124 6.33 12.94 14.42
N ALA A 125 6.45 12.75 15.73
CA ALA A 125 5.32 12.49 16.64
C ALA A 125 4.31 11.41 16.14
N GLY A 126 4.82 10.32 15.54
CA GLY A 126 3.99 9.25 14.97
C GLY A 126 3.38 9.53 13.59
N TYR A 127 3.62 10.71 13.03
CA TYR A 127 3.19 11.10 11.69
C TYR A 127 4.27 10.80 10.65
N LEU A 128 3.90 10.20 9.52
CA LEU A 128 4.82 9.98 8.39
C LEU A 128 4.96 11.27 7.58
N TYR A 129 6.14 11.90 7.65
CA TYR A 129 6.42 13.15 6.93
C TYR A 129 6.96 12.91 5.51
N GLY A 130 7.84 11.92 5.35
CA GLY A 130 8.46 11.60 4.06
C GLY A 130 8.98 10.18 4.00
N PHE A 131 9.24 9.67 2.80
CA PHE A 131 9.78 8.34 2.63
C PHE A 131 10.55 8.16 1.31
N ILE A 132 11.50 7.23 1.32
CA ILE A 132 12.30 6.86 0.14
C ILE A 132 12.22 5.36 -0.07
N PHE A 133 11.89 4.94 -1.29
CA PHE A 133 11.98 3.55 -1.71
C PHE A 133 13.43 3.17 -1.94
N SER A 134 13.89 2.08 -1.32
CA SER A 134 15.22 1.52 -1.58
C SER A 134 15.12 0.09 -2.06
N SER A 135 16.13 -0.33 -2.82
CA SER A 135 16.26 -1.68 -3.31
C SER A 135 17.74 -2.07 -3.31
N PRO A 136 18.08 -3.31 -2.89
CA PRO A 136 19.45 -3.78 -2.87
C PRO A 136 20.04 -3.93 -4.29
N VAL A 137 19.19 -3.97 -5.32
CA VAL A 137 19.58 -4.15 -6.73
C VAL A 137 20.02 -2.85 -7.38
N THR A 138 19.50 -1.73 -6.92
CA THR A 138 19.67 -0.42 -7.58
C THR A 138 20.80 0.41 -6.99
N GLY A 139 21.45 -0.08 -5.92
CA GLY A 139 22.46 0.66 -5.17
C GLY A 139 21.88 1.91 -4.48
N PHE A 140 22.52 2.32 -3.39
CA PHE A 140 22.77 3.74 -3.16
C PHE A 140 24.22 3.99 -3.54
#